data_AF-A0A6L5YFA7-F1
#
_entry.id   AF-A0A6L5YFA7-F1
#
_cell.length_a   1.000
_cell.length_b   1.000
_cell.length_c   1.000
_cell.angle_alpha   90.00
_cell.angle_beta   90.00
_cell.angle_gamma   90.00
#
_symmetry.space_group_name_H-M   'P 1'
#
loop_
_entity.id
_entity.type
_entity.pdbx_description
1 polymer ?
#
loop_
_entity_poly.entity_id
_entity_poly.type
_entity_poly.pdbx_seq_one_letter_code
_entity_poly.pdbx_strand_id
1 'polypeptide(L)'
;MEHVTACYWQKETVPNIFLSLQQRKYRRRKASVVYACISDNRELLMNLQNKIEEELQGRDIWKSYTEERIREKWSKQLAVVDKNSNYAGVLCVDSRVLLFDHGRMNLCGFFKRFGRTGWKVWKNQCMVGEVEAGTAILLTDHGFLNYCEEELAGCLRPESVGTDLLSDRAERAERRLAELGRKAEQRGGRHMGAVWILPVKGEAIWSKGKQSKETVQME
;
A
#
# COMPACT_ATOMS: atom_id res chain seq x y z
N MET A 1 1.54 -13.39 16.00
CA MET A 1 2.36 -12.21 15.66
C MET A 1 1.75 -11.63 14.41
N GLU A 2 1.35 -10.37 14.40
CA GLU A 2 0.67 -9.79 13.23
C GLU A 2 1.65 -9.73 12.05
N HIS A 3 1.18 -10.16 10.89
CA HIS A 3 1.95 -10.18 9.67
C HIS A 3 1.30 -9.18 8.73
N VAL A 4 2.10 -8.36 8.05
CA VAL A 4 1.60 -7.53 6.96
C VAL A 4 2.23 -8.09 5.69
N THR A 5 1.42 -8.36 4.67
CA THR A 5 1.88 -8.83 3.36
C THR A 5 1.42 -7.88 2.28
N ALA A 6 2.13 -7.85 1.15
CA ALA A 6 1.73 -7.06 0.01
C ALA A 6 2.14 -7.68 -1.31
N CYS A 7 1.38 -7.33 -2.35
CA CYS A 7 1.69 -7.64 -3.74
C CYS A 7 1.51 -6.39 -4.59
N TYR A 8 2.08 -6.40 -5.79
CA TYR A 8 1.99 -5.28 -6.71
C TYR A 8 1.70 -5.74 -8.13
N TRP A 9 1.14 -4.82 -8.92
CA TRP A 9 1.05 -4.94 -10.36
C TRP A 9 1.45 -3.62 -10.99
N GLN A 10 2.21 -3.68 -12.08
CA GLN A 10 2.59 -2.53 -12.88
C GLN A 10 2.62 -2.93 -14.35
N LYS A 11 2.14 -2.05 -15.22
CA LYS A 11 2.28 -2.25 -16.67
C LYS A 11 3.74 -2.09 -17.10
N GLU A 12 4.31 -3.13 -17.71
CA GLU A 12 5.73 -3.21 -18.10
C GLU A 12 6.18 -2.13 -19.10
N THR A 13 5.26 -1.57 -19.88
CA THR A 13 5.58 -0.68 -21.03
C THR A 13 5.43 0.81 -20.76
N VAL A 14 5.23 1.25 -19.51
CA VAL A 14 4.98 2.67 -19.23
C VAL A 14 6.17 3.35 -18.55
N PRO A 15 6.83 4.33 -19.21
CA PRO A 15 8.04 4.97 -18.68
C PRO A 15 7.85 5.90 -17.47
N ASN A 16 6.62 6.12 -16.98
CA ASN A 16 6.32 7.23 -16.05
C ASN A 16 5.44 6.85 -14.86
N ILE A 17 5.45 5.60 -14.40
CA ILE A 17 4.98 5.26 -13.04
C ILE A 17 6.05 4.42 -12.39
N PHE A 18 6.47 4.84 -11.21
CA PHE A 18 7.47 4.16 -10.40
C PHE A 18 6.78 3.66 -9.14
N LEU A 19 7.08 2.42 -8.77
CA LEU A 19 6.53 1.75 -7.61
C LEU A 19 7.69 1.18 -6.80
N SER A 20 7.62 1.35 -5.49
CA SER A 20 8.48 0.64 -4.56
C SER A 20 7.64 0.03 -3.47
N LEU A 21 7.92 -1.23 -3.17
CA LEU A 21 7.28 -2.00 -2.13
C LEU A 21 8.39 -2.66 -1.29
N GLN A 22 8.28 -2.51 0.02
CA GLN A 22 9.25 -3.03 0.97
C GLN A 22 8.52 -3.74 2.11
N GLN A 23 8.98 -4.93 2.46
CA GLN A 23 8.47 -5.72 3.58
C GLN A 23 9.63 -6.10 4.49
N ARG A 24 9.57 -5.71 5.77
CA ARG A 24 10.64 -5.90 6.76
C ARG A 24 10.10 -6.46 8.07
N LYS A 25 10.89 -7.32 8.73
CA LYS A 25 10.62 -7.84 10.09
C LYS A 25 11.65 -7.31 11.07
N TYR A 26 11.22 -6.53 12.05
CA TYR A 26 12.10 -5.98 13.09
C TYR A 26 12.09 -6.89 14.31
N ARG A 27 13.00 -7.89 14.33
CA ARG A 27 13.05 -8.93 15.38
C ARG A 27 13.11 -8.37 16.81
N ARG A 28 13.97 -7.37 17.06
CA ARG A 28 14.12 -6.75 18.40
C ARG A 28 12.84 -6.06 18.87
N ARG A 29 12.06 -5.50 17.94
CA ARG A 29 10.82 -4.76 18.22
C ARG A 29 9.57 -5.63 18.08
N LYS A 30 9.72 -6.91 17.70
CA LYS A 30 8.63 -7.86 17.39
C LYS A 30 7.57 -7.30 16.43
N ALA A 31 7.97 -6.41 15.52
CA ALA A 31 7.08 -5.70 14.60
C ALA A 31 7.26 -6.19 13.16
N SER A 32 6.14 -6.27 12.42
CA SER A 32 6.13 -6.50 10.97
C SER A 32 5.78 -5.22 10.25
N VAL A 33 6.57 -4.87 9.24
CA VAL A 33 6.45 -3.60 8.51
C VAL A 33 6.27 -3.89 7.03
N VAL A 34 5.30 -3.23 6.42
CA VAL A 34 5.21 -3.09 4.96
C VAL A 34 5.00 -1.63 4.63
N TYR A 35 5.76 -1.12 3.68
CA TYR A 35 5.50 0.20 3.11
C TYR A 35 5.63 0.16 1.61
N ALA A 36 4.87 1.02 0.96
CA ALA A 36 4.94 1.19 -0.47
C ALA A 36 4.71 2.64 -0.85
N CYS A 37 5.35 3.06 -1.93
CA CYS A 37 5.09 4.33 -2.59
C CYS A 37 4.85 4.07 -4.08
N ILE A 38 4.00 4.90 -4.67
CA ILE A 38 3.77 4.98 -6.11
C ILE A 38 3.81 6.45 -6.52
N SER A 39 4.45 6.75 -7.65
CA SER A 39 4.60 8.12 -8.14
C SER A 39 4.89 8.11 -9.64
N ASP A 40 4.46 9.13 -10.38
CA ASP A 40 4.91 9.34 -11.76
C ASP A 40 6.27 10.06 -11.87
N ASN A 41 6.84 10.45 -10.74
CA ASN A 41 8.18 11.02 -10.61
C ASN A 41 9.09 10.11 -9.75
N ARG A 42 10.20 9.64 -10.35
CA ARG A 42 11.17 8.73 -9.71
C ARG A 42 11.90 9.37 -8.54
N GLU A 43 12.35 10.62 -8.67
CA GLU A 43 13.07 11.33 -7.62
C GLU A 43 12.17 11.53 -6.39
N LEU A 44 10.91 11.93 -6.63
CA LEU A 44 9.91 12.03 -5.59
C LEU A 44 9.64 10.68 -4.92
N LEU A 45 9.52 9.60 -5.72
CA LEU A 45 9.36 8.25 -5.18
C LEU A 45 10.49 7.90 -4.20
N MET A 46 11.74 8.15 -4.59
CA MET A 46 12.91 7.84 -3.76
C MET A 46 12.94 8.72 -2.50
N ASN A 47 12.61 10.00 -2.61
CA ASN A 47 12.51 10.90 -1.46
C ASN A 47 11.45 10.42 -0.45
N LEU A 48 10.25 10.08 -0.92
CA LEU A 48 9.17 9.57 -0.07
C LEU A 48 9.57 8.25 0.62
N GLN A 49 10.23 7.34 -0.09
CA GLN A 49 10.78 6.11 0.51
C GLN A 49 11.79 6.42 1.60
N ASN A 50 12.78 7.28 1.34
CA ASN A 50 13.79 7.64 2.32
C ASN A 50 13.17 8.25 3.56
N LYS A 51 12.18 9.14 3.40
CA LYS A 51 11.41 9.70 4.52
C LYS A 51 10.69 8.65 5.33
N ILE A 52 10.06 7.65 4.69
CA ILE A 52 9.47 6.51 5.41
C ILE A 52 10.56 5.76 6.18
N GLU A 53 11.71 5.48 5.57
CA GLU A 53 12.81 4.77 6.24
C GLU A 53 13.39 5.53 7.43
N GLU A 54 13.58 6.84 7.32
CA GLU A 54 13.96 7.72 8.43
C GLU A 54 12.94 7.64 9.57
N GLU A 55 11.66 7.65 9.23
CA GLU A 55 10.56 7.45 10.17
C GLU A 55 10.76 6.11 10.89
N LEU A 56 10.94 5.00 10.16
CA LEU A 56 11.11 3.65 10.72
C LEU A 56 12.30 3.55 11.69
N GLN A 57 13.37 4.30 11.44
CA GLN A 57 14.55 4.39 12.32
C GLN A 57 14.25 5.13 13.63
N GLY A 58 13.28 6.04 13.60
CA GLY A 58 12.78 6.75 14.78
C GLY A 58 12.37 5.82 15.92
N ARG A 59 12.52 6.31 17.16
CA ARG A 59 12.05 5.62 18.38
C ARG A 59 10.56 5.79 18.64
N ASP A 60 9.93 6.65 17.86
CA ASP A 60 8.64 7.25 18.17
C ASP A 60 7.50 6.69 17.35
N ILE A 61 7.77 6.18 16.15
CA ILE A 61 6.80 5.31 15.52
C ILE A 61 6.63 4.09 16.42
N TRP A 62 5.44 3.52 16.40
CA TRP A 62 5.03 2.35 17.18
C TRP A 62 4.61 2.65 18.62
N LYS A 63 4.67 3.89 19.10
CA LYS A 63 4.07 4.26 20.38
C LYS A 63 2.61 4.63 20.18
N SER A 64 1.71 4.05 20.98
CA SER A 64 0.30 4.45 21.01
C SER A 64 0.19 5.94 21.32
N TYR A 65 -0.85 6.60 20.83
CA TYR A 65 -1.16 8.02 21.08
C TYR A 65 -0.15 8.99 20.44
N THR A 66 0.55 8.57 19.39
CA THR A 66 1.44 9.44 18.59
C THR A 66 0.90 9.74 17.20
N GLU A 67 -0.29 9.21 16.87
CA GLU A 67 -0.90 9.24 15.55
C GLU A 67 -1.06 10.68 15.05
N GLU A 68 -1.57 11.57 15.90
CA GLU A 68 -1.78 12.97 15.55
C GLU A 68 -0.46 13.70 15.26
N ARG A 69 0.58 13.45 16.07
CA ARG A 69 1.90 14.03 15.86
C ARG A 69 2.54 13.52 14.57
N ILE A 70 2.39 12.23 14.26
CA ILE A 70 2.87 11.64 12.99
C ILE A 70 2.10 12.27 11.83
N ARG A 71 0.77 12.39 11.93
CA ARG A 71 -0.09 12.99 10.92
C ARG A 71 0.29 14.43 10.63
N GLU A 72 0.52 15.25 11.67
CA GLU A 72 0.96 16.63 11.53
C GLU A 72 2.35 16.75 10.89
N LYS A 73 3.31 15.93 11.33
CA LYS A 73 4.66 15.89 10.76
C LYS A 73 4.60 15.57 9.26
N TRP A 74 3.89 14.52 8.87
CA TRP A 74 3.76 14.12 7.48
C TRP A 74 2.98 15.13 6.66
N SER A 75 1.89 15.69 7.19
CA SER A 75 1.14 16.75 6.50
C SER A 75 2.03 17.95 6.15
N LYS A 76 2.90 18.38 7.08
CA LYS A 76 3.87 19.46 6.83
C LYS A 76 4.92 19.06 5.78
N GLN A 77 5.43 17.83 5.84
CA GLN A 77 6.40 17.32 4.88
C GLN A 77 5.84 17.15 3.47
N LEU A 78 4.56 16.85 3.35
CA LEU A 78 3.86 16.68 2.07
C LEU A 78 3.40 18.03 1.50
N ALA A 79 3.09 19.01 2.35
CA ALA A 79 2.70 20.36 1.92
C ALA A 79 3.80 21.12 1.15
N VAL A 80 5.07 20.73 1.32
CA VAL A 80 6.22 21.31 0.58
C VAL A 80 6.54 20.58 -0.72
N VAL A 81 5.85 19.47 -1.01
CA VAL A 81 5.96 18.78 -2.31
C VAL A 81 5.19 19.59 -3.36
N ASP A 82 5.70 19.64 -4.59
CA ASP A 82 5.04 20.34 -5.69
C ASP A 82 3.58 19.86 -5.85
N LYS A 83 2.64 20.82 -5.88
CA LYS A 83 1.19 20.62 -6.04
C LYS A 83 0.79 20.02 -7.38
N ASN A 84 1.70 19.91 -8.34
CA ASN A 84 1.44 19.19 -9.59
C ASN A 84 1.92 17.73 -9.57
N SER A 85 2.55 17.29 -8.48
CA SER A 85 3.07 15.93 -8.33
C SER A 85 1.93 14.91 -8.14
N ASN A 86 2.11 13.68 -8.64
CA ASN A 86 1.18 12.59 -8.37
C ASN A 86 1.90 11.51 -7.58
N TYR A 87 1.45 11.26 -6.36
CA TYR A 87 2.06 10.25 -5.50
C TYR A 87 1.04 9.68 -4.51
N ALA A 88 1.27 8.44 -4.10
CA ALA A 88 0.62 7.88 -2.92
C ALA A 88 1.61 7.00 -2.17
N GLY A 89 1.40 6.89 -0.87
CA GLY A 89 2.20 6.03 -0.02
C GLY A 89 1.42 5.50 1.15
N VAL A 90 1.90 4.34 1.60
CA VAL A 90 1.40 3.63 2.76
C VAL A 90 2.59 3.17 3.58
N LEU A 91 2.48 3.32 4.88
CA LEU A 91 3.34 2.68 5.86
C LEU A 91 2.42 1.93 6.82
N CYS A 92 2.49 0.61 6.80
CA CYS A 92 1.70 -0.27 7.65
C CYS A 92 2.61 -1.06 8.57
N VAL A 93 2.37 -0.98 9.88
CA VAL A 93 3.07 -1.78 10.87
C VAL A 93 2.11 -2.32 11.89
N ASP A 94 2.12 -3.64 11.96
CA ASP A 94 1.09 -4.39 12.66
C ASP A 94 -0.30 -3.90 12.20
N SER A 95 -1.14 -3.37 13.10
CA SER A 95 -2.45 -2.77 12.77
C SER A 95 -2.42 -1.27 12.47
N ARG A 96 -1.28 -0.59 12.57
CA ARG A 96 -1.22 0.88 12.39
C ARG A 96 -0.81 1.26 10.99
N VAL A 97 -1.46 2.27 10.45
CA VAL A 97 -1.22 2.76 9.10
C VAL A 97 -0.99 4.26 9.10
N LEU A 98 -0.01 4.69 8.32
CA LEU A 98 0.12 6.02 7.77
C LEU A 98 -0.22 5.92 6.28
N LEU A 99 -1.10 6.79 5.83
CA LEU A 99 -1.65 6.82 4.49
C LEU A 99 -1.53 8.24 3.96
N PHE A 100 -1.00 8.39 2.75
CA PHE A 100 -1.00 9.68 2.07
C PHE A 100 -1.17 9.54 0.57
N ASP A 101 -1.89 10.48 -0.04
CA ASP A 101 -2.07 10.55 -1.48
C ASP A 101 -2.18 11.98 -1.98
N HIS A 102 -1.84 12.17 -3.25
CA HIS A 102 -1.94 13.45 -3.93
C HIS A 102 -2.14 13.28 -5.44
N GLY A 103 -2.93 14.18 -6.02
CA GLY A 103 -3.11 14.31 -7.45
C GLY A 103 -3.96 13.19 -8.04
N ARG A 104 -3.41 12.47 -9.03
CA ARG A 104 -4.08 11.35 -9.71
C ARG A 104 -3.96 10.02 -8.98
N MET A 105 -3.14 9.93 -7.94
CA MET A 105 -3.04 8.72 -7.14
C MET A 105 -4.19 8.66 -6.14
N ASN A 106 -4.59 7.44 -5.78
CA ASN A 106 -5.69 7.18 -4.88
C ASN A 106 -5.29 6.10 -3.90
N LEU A 107 -5.86 6.22 -2.71
CA LEU A 107 -5.86 5.18 -1.71
C LEU A 107 -7.27 4.62 -1.61
N CYS A 108 -7.38 3.31 -1.58
CA CYS A 108 -8.66 2.64 -1.41
C CYS A 108 -8.52 1.53 -0.38
N GLY A 109 -9.58 1.19 0.33
CA GLY A 109 -9.49 0.10 1.28
C GLY A 109 -10.81 -0.31 1.88
N PHE A 110 -10.77 -1.46 2.54
CA PHE A 110 -11.87 -1.99 3.33
C PHE A 110 -11.57 -1.85 4.82
N PHE A 111 -12.45 -1.20 5.56
CA PHE A 111 -12.33 -1.05 7.02
C PHE A 111 -13.49 -1.76 7.64
N LYS A 112 -13.21 -2.41 8.75
CA LYS A 112 -14.27 -2.86 9.62
C LYS A 112 -14.53 -1.79 10.67
N ARG A 113 -15.78 -1.33 10.72
CA ARG A 113 -16.26 -0.35 11.69
C ARG A 113 -17.53 -0.88 12.32
N PHE A 114 -17.52 -1.07 13.63
CA PHE A 114 -18.65 -1.63 14.39
C PHE A 114 -19.14 -2.98 13.84
N GLY A 115 -18.21 -3.88 13.50
CA GLY A 115 -18.54 -5.21 12.98
C GLY A 115 -18.99 -5.26 11.52
N ARG A 116 -19.09 -4.11 10.83
CA ARG A 116 -19.43 -4.04 9.40
C ARG A 116 -18.21 -3.68 8.58
N THR A 117 -17.98 -4.40 7.49
CA THR A 117 -16.96 -4.07 6.50
C THR A 117 -17.49 -3.01 5.53
N GLY A 118 -16.76 -1.89 5.38
CA GLY A 118 -17.07 -0.83 4.41
C GLY A 118 -15.90 -0.52 3.50
N TRP A 119 -16.19 -0.19 2.24
CA TRP A 119 -15.22 0.27 1.24
C TRP A 119 -15.12 1.80 1.23
N LYS A 120 -13.92 2.33 1.07
CA LYS A 120 -13.70 3.76 0.89
C LYS A 120 -12.53 4.03 -0.05
N VAL A 121 -12.70 5.06 -0.88
CA VAL A 121 -11.61 5.72 -1.62
C VAL A 121 -11.31 7.04 -0.90
N TRP A 122 -10.05 7.30 -0.54
CA TRP A 122 -9.60 8.62 -0.08
C TRP A 122 -8.88 9.35 -1.20
N LYS A 123 -9.00 10.67 -1.15
CA LYS A 123 -8.37 11.60 -2.09
C LYS A 123 -7.75 12.77 -1.37
N ASN A 124 -6.51 13.08 -1.71
CA ASN A 124 -5.71 14.19 -1.21
C ASN A 124 -5.70 14.25 0.33
N GLN A 125 -5.48 13.11 1.00
CA GLN A 125 -5.46 13.05 2.45
C GLN A 125 -4.13 12.54 2.98
N CYS A 126 -3.74 13.01 4.17
CA CYS A 126 -2.73 12.39 5.01
C CYS A 126 -3.44 11.91 6.29
N MET A 127 -3.44 10.61 6.52
CA MET A 127 -4.14 9.97 7.63
C MET A 127 -3.20 9.05 8.39
N VAL A 128 -3.42 8.97 9.71
CA VAL A 128 -2.80 7.98 10.57
C VAL A 128 -3.90 7.34 11.40
N GLY A 129 -3.84 6.04 11.60
CA GLY A 129 -4.81 5.33 12.42
C GLY A 129 -4.54 3.85 12.57
N GLU A 130 -5.48 3.16 13.19
CA GLU A 130 -5.50 1.70 13.32
C GLU A 130 -6.50 1.09 12.34
N VAL A 131 -6.12 -0.04 11.76
CA VAL A 131 -6.96 -0.87 10.90
C VAL A 131 -7.14 -2.23 11.52
N GLU A 132 -8.34 -2.82 11.39
CA GLU A 132 -8.55 -4.18 11.86
C GLU A 132 -7.67 -5.15 11.07
N ALA A 133 -7.24 -6.22 11.74
CA ALA A 133 -6.61 -7.34 11.04
C ALA A 133 -7.55 -7.89 9.96
N GLY A 134 -7.01 -8.11 8.77
CA GLY A 134 -7.71 -8.50 7.55
C GLY A 134 -8.11 -7.33 6.63
N THR A 135 -7.81 -6.08 7.00
CA THR A 135 -8.16 -4.86 6.23
C THR A 135 -7.32 -4.73 4.96
N ALA A 136 -7.90 -4.89 3.77
CA ALA A 136 -7.17 -4.62 2.54
C ALA A 136 -7.01 -3.10 2.29
N ILE A 137 -5.80 -2.66 1.94
CA ILE A 137 -5.51 -1.30 1.46
C ILE A 137 -4.84 -1.38 0.09
N LEU A 138 -5.37 -0.64 -0.88
CA LEU A 138 -4.89 -0.52 -2.23
C LEU A 138 -4.36 0.90 -2.49
N LEU A 139 -3.22 0.99 -3.16
CA LEU A 139 -2.65 2.22 -3.70
C LEU A 139 -2.71 2.14 -5.22
N THR A 140 -3.28 3.14 -5.90
CA THR A 140 -3.38 3.05 -7.37
C THR A 140 -3.60 4.39 -8.07
N ASP A 141 -3.29 4.45 -9.37
CA ASP A 141 -3.63 5.60 -10.23
C ASP A 141 -5.14 5.65 -10.53
N HIS A 142 -5.68 6.85 -10.71
CA HIS A 142 -7.11 7.08 -11.00
C HIS A 142 -7.61 6.32 -12.22
N GLY A 143 -6.78 6.14 -13.25
CA GLY A 143 -7.10 5.37 -14.44
C GLY A 143 -7.47 3.92 -14.10
N PHE A 144 -6.80 3.31 -13.12
CA PHE A 144 -7.07 1.93 -12.71
C PHE A 144 -8.43 1.80 -12.00
N LEU A 145 -8.80 2.76 -11.16
CA LEU A 145 -10.10 2.77 -10.47
C LEU A 145 -11.27 2.95 -11.43
N ASN A 146 -11.14 3.89 -12.38
CA ASN A 146 -12.23 4.22 -13.30
C ASN A 146 -12.75 3.02 -14.11
N TYR A 147 -11.91 2.00 -14.32
CA TYR A 147 -12.29 0.82 -15.10
C TYR A 147 -12.66 -0.40 -14.26
N CYS A 148 -12.33 -0.39 -12.97
CA CYS A 148 -12.34 -1.60 -12.15
C CYS A 148 -12.90 -1.40 -10.73
N GLU A 149 -13.47 -0.24 -10.37
CA GLU A 149 -13.89 0.06 -8.99
C GLU A 149 -14.80 -1.01 -8.35
N GLU A 150 -15.86 -1.43 -9.04
CA GLU A 150 -16.79 -2.44 -8.51
C GLU A 150 -16.12 -3.80 -8.34
N GLU A 151 -15.36 -4.24 -9.35
CA GLU A 151 -14.62 -5.48 -9.27
C GLU A 151 -13.52 -5.41 -8.21
N LEU A 152 -12.83 -4.27 -8.07
CA LEU A 152 -11.82 -4.00 -7.04
C LEU A 152 -12.42 -4.12 -5.65
N ALA A 153 -13.59 -3.51 -5.45
CA ALA A 153 -14.33 -3.66 -4.22
C ALA A 153 -14.61 -5.14 -3.96
N GLY A 154 -15.06 -5.92 -4.94
CA GLY A 154 -15.23 -7.37 -4.81
C GLY A 154 -13.95 -8.14 -4.46
N CYS A 155 -12.82 -7.79 -5.08
CA CYS A 155 -11.54 -8.48 -4.88
C CYS A 155 -10.92 -8.22 -3.52
N LEU A 156 -11.08 -7.00 -3.00
CA LEU A 156 -10.45 -6.56 -1.77
C LEU A 156 -11.32 -6.86 -0.53
N ARG A 157 -12.51 -7.47 -0.69
CA ARG A 157 -13.40 -7.82 0.43
C ARG A 157 -12.70 -8.77 1.41
N PRO A 158 -12.69 -8.47 2.72
CA PRO A 158 -12.13 -9.36 3.72
C PRO A 158 -12.77 -10.74 3.81
N GLU A 159 -14.04 -10.95 3.41
CA GLU A 159 -14.64 -12.29 3.41
C GLU A 159 -14.00 -13.24 2.38
N SER A 160 -13.31 -12.72 1.36
CA SER A 160 -12.51 -13.51 0.42
C SER A 160 -11.21 -14.07 1.03
N VAL A 161 -10.90 -13.69 2.28
CA VAL A 161 -9.59 -13.91 2.92
C VAL A 161 -9.48 -15.29 3.58
N GLY A 162 -10.60 -16.00 3.81
CA GLY A 162 -10.63 -17.41 4.22
C GLY A 162 -9.76 -17.80 5.43
N THR A 163 -9.61 -19.12 5.65
CA THR A 163 -8.67 -19.70 6.64
C THR A 163 -7.29 -19.98 6.05
N ASP A 164 -7.04 -19.59 4.81
CA ASP A 164 -5.86 -20.00 4.04
C ASP A 164 -4.55 -19.43 4.59
N LEU A 165 -3.44 -20.06 4.20
CA LEU A 165 -2.10 -19.56 4.50
C LEU A 165 -1.88 -18.15 3.93
N LEU A 166 -1.02 -17.37 4.60
CA LEU A 166 -0.71 -16.00 4.19
C LEU A 166 -0.07 -15.91 2.79
N SER A 167 0.69 -16.92 2.38
CA SER A 167 1.27 -17.02 1.04
C SER A 167 0.21 -17.07 -0.04
N ASP A 168 -0.81 -17.89 0.19
CA ASP A 168 -1.84 -18.17 -0.80
C ASP A 168 -2.74 -16.95 -0.97
N ARG A 169 -2.94 -16.20 0.11
CA ARG A 169 -3.62 -14.90 0.10
C ARG A 169 -2.86 -13.89 -0.76
N ALA A 170 -1.56 -13.74 -0.54
CA ALA A 170 -0.72 -12.81 -1.31
C ALA A 170 -0.67 -13.18 -2.80
N GLU A 171 -0.58 -14.49 -3.11
CA GLU A 171 -0.55 -14.96 -4.49
C GLU A 171 -1.88 -14.75 -5.21
N ARG A 172 -3.02 -15.06 -4.57
CA ARG A 172 -4.34 -14.76 -5.15
C ARG A 172 -4.54 -13.26 -5.35
N ALA A 173 -4.09 -12.46 -4.38
CA ALA A 173 -4.13 -11.02 -4.46
C ALA A 173 -3.34 -10.51 -5.67
N GLU A 174 -2.13 -11.01 -5.87
CA GLU A 174 -1.27 -10.66 -7.01
C GLU A 174 -1.91 -11.06 -8.35
N ARG A 175 -2.39 -12.30 -8.46
CA ARG A 175 -3.07 -12.80 -9.67
C ARG A 175 -4.28 -11.93 -10.01
N ARG A 176 -5.05 -11.54 -8.99
CA ARG A 176 -6.26 -10.73 -9.19
C ARG A 176 -5.93 -9.29 -9.57
N LEU A 177 -4.92 -8.68 -8.95
CA LEU A 177 -4.42 -7.36 -9.38
C LEU A 177 -3.96 -7.40 -10.84
N ALA A 178 -3.25 -8.47 -11.25
CA ALA A 178 -2.81 -8.63 -12.63
C ALA A 178 -3.97 -8.79 -13.61
N GLU A 179 -5.03 -9.51 -13.25
CA GLU A 179 -6.24 -9.63 -14.06
C GLU A 179 -6.96 -8.29 -14.22
N LEU A 180 -7.14 -7.55 -13.12
CA LEU A 180 -7.74 -6.22 -13.16
C LEU A 180 -6.90 -5.23 -13.95
N GLY A 181 -5.57 -5.31 -13.85
CA GLY A 181 -4.65 -4.54 -14.66
C GLY A 181 -4.80 -4.79 -16.16
N ARG A 182 -4.85 -6.07 -16.58
CA ARG A 182 -5.12 -6.44 -17.98
C ARG A 182 -6.48 -5.93 -18.46
N LYS A 183 -7.51 -6.01 -17.63
CA LYS A 183 -8.85 -5.52 -17.96
C LYS A 183 -8.90 -4.00 -18.11
N ALA A 184 -8.30 -3.28 -17.16
CA ALA A 184 -8.19 -1.82 -17.23
C ALA A 184 -7.42 -1.40 -18.49
N GLU A 185 -6.36 -2.13 -18.85
CA GLU A 185 -5.60 -1.90 -20.07
C GLU A 185 -6.43 -2.11 -21.34
N GLN A 186 -7.20 -3.20 -21.43
CA GLN A 186 -8.11 -3.45 -22.56
C GLN A 186 -9.16 -2.35 -22.72
N ARG A 187 -9.53 -1.68 -21.63
CA ARG A 187 -10.48 -0.55 -21.62
C ARG A 187 -9.82 0.81 -21.90
N GLY A 188 -8.53 0.82 -22.27
CA GLY A 188 -7.79 2.04 -22.59
C GLY A 188 -7.05 2.65 -21.41
N GLY A 189 -6.94 1.95 -20.28
CA GLY A 189 -6.12 2.32 -19.15
C GLY A 189 -4.64 2.47 -19.55
N ARG A 190 -4.08 3.63 -19.25
CA ARG A 190 -2.67 3.97 -19.47
C ARG A 190 -2.07 4.42 -18.15
N HIS A 191 -0.77 4.19 -17.95
CA HIS A 191 -0.06 4.59 -16.73
C HIS A 191 -0.73 4.05 -15.47
N MET A 192 -0.60 2.74 -15.22
CA MET A 192 -1.27 2.09 -14.09
C MET A 192 -0.27 1.27 -13.26
N GLY A 193 -0.43 1.39 -11.95
CA GLY A 193 0.22 0.56 -10.95
C GLY A 193 -0.70 0.38 -9.75
N ALA A 194 -0.58 -0.76 -9.08
CA ALA A 194 -1.36 -1.05 -7.90
C ALA A 194 -0.53 -1.79 -6.87
N VAL A 195 -0.66 -1.43 -5.58
CA VAL A 195 -0.12 -2.21 -4.46
C VAL A 195 -1.26 -2.57 -3.55
N TRP A 196 -1.37 -3.84 -3.18
CA TRP A 196 -2.31 -4.31 -2.18
C TRP A 196 -1.55 -4.69 -0.92
N ILE A 197 -1.89 -4.06 0.22
CA ILE A 197 -1.43 -4.39 1.55
C ILE A 197 -2.54 -5.06 2.37
N LEU A 198 -2.20 -6.15 3.04
CA LEU A 198 -3.06 -6.86 3.98
C LEU A 198 -2.38 -6.93 5.37
N PRO A 199 -2.81 -6.15 6.36
CA PRO A 199 -2.55 -6.40 7.77
C PRO A 199 -3.29 -7.67 8.19
N VAL A 200 -2.63 -8.63 8.81
CA VAL A 200 -3.22 -9.91 9.22
C VAL A 200 -2.80 -10.27 10.63
N LYS A 201 -3.74 -10.82 11.41
CA LYS A 201 -3.46 -11.36 12.74
C LYS A 201 -2.84 -12.75 12.54
N GLY A 202 -1.56 -12.89 12.84
CA GLY A 202 -0.86 -14.13 12.50
C GLY A 202 -1.06 -15.23 13.51
N GLU A 203 -1.39 -16.41 12.99
CA GLU A 203 -0.71 -17.65 13.39
C GLU A 203 0.49 -17.88 12.46
N ALA A 204 1.53 -18.48 13.03
CA ALA A 204 2.85 -18.59 12.42
C ALA A 204 2.85 -19.52 11.19
N ILE A 205 3.58 -19.09 10.17
CA ILE A 205 4.52 -19.84 9.30
C ILE A 205 4.54 -19.14 7.95
N TRP A 206 5.69 -18.54 7.60
CA TRP A 206 5.98 -18.22 6.20
C TRP A 206 7.32 -18.85 5.84
N SER A 207 7.26 -19.77 4.88
CA SER A 207 8.38 -20.21 4.07
C SER A 207 8.87 -19.04 3.24
N LYS A 208 10.19 -18.97 3.02
CA LYS A 208 10.90 -17.87 2.36
C LYS A 208 10.34 -17.59 0.95
N GLY A 209 9.42 -16.64 0.80
CA GLY A 209 8.98 -16.12 -0.49
C GLY A 209 9.90 -15.02 -1.02
N LYS A 210 10.06 -15.01 -2.34
CA LYS A 210 11.09 -14.33 -3.14
C LYS A 210 11.26 -12.84 -2.82
N GLN A 211 12.51 -12.42 -2.66
CA GLN A 211 12.92 -11.02 -2.77
C GLN A 211 12.45 -10.49 -4.13
N SER A 212 11.71 -9.38 -4.12
CA SER A 212 11.47 -8.58 -5.31
C SER A 212 12.82 -8.23 -5.93
N LYS A 213 13.03 -8.64 -7.18
CA LYS A 213 14.19 -8.19 -7.95
C LYS A 213 14.10 -6.68 -8.06
N GLU A 214 15.08 -5.98 -7.48
CA GLU A 214 15.44 -4.65 -7.92
C GLU A 214 15.59 -4.69 -9.44
N THR A 215 14.64 -4.11 -10.17
CA THR A 215 14.88 -3.78 -11.58
C THR A 215 15.68 -2.49 -11.59
N VAL A 216 16.97 -2.61 -11.26
CA VAL A 216 17.97 -1.63 -11.65
C VAL A 216 18.27 -1.94 -13.12
N GLN A 217 17.67 -1.20 -14.04
CA GLN A 217 18.28 -1.02 -15.35
C GLN A 217 19.35 0.06 -15.18
N MET A 218 20.60 -0.39 -15.12
CA MET A 218 21.74 0.44 -15.48
C MET A 218 21.81 0.44 -17.01
N GLU A 219 21.71 1.63 -17.60
CA GLU A 219 22.52 1.95 -18.77
C GLU A 219 23.79 2.66 -18.28
#